data_AF-A0AAD8E6W5-F1
#
_entry.id   AF-A0AAD8E6W5-F1
#
_cell.length_a   1.000
_cell.length_b   1.000
_cell.length_c   1.000
_cell.angle_alpha   90.00
_cell.angle_beta   90.00
_cell.angle_gamma   90.00
#
_symmetry.space_group_name_H-M   'P 1'
#
loop_
_entity.id
_entity.type
_entity.pdbx_description
1 polymer ?
#
loop_
_entity_poly.entity_id
_entity_poly.type
_entity_poly.pdbx_seq_one_letter_code
_entity_poly.pdbx_strand_id
1 'polypeptide(L)'
;MVVSLAGSSDEGEPAATAATTEEEEEEEESMEEPLNMGPPSHDQPLLAAEAAGEDSAVRLRAHHELMVTHVPTLAVPPELELRDPAMGVWTRQTVPRGTRYGPFRGKWIPEPLDLRYAWEVRVLGSGIRGFVDASTEFGNWLKLVRSTNQSEAQNVRPLLLAGQ
;
A
#
# COMPACT_ATOMS: atom_id res chain seq x y z
N MET A 1 -7.00 -9.19 2.98
CA MET A 1 -6.36 -10.41 3.53
C MET A 1 -5.15 -9.94 4.34
N VAL A 2 -5.23 -10.00 5.67
CA VAL A 2 -4.13 -9.58 6.55
C VAL A 2 -3.29 -10.82 6.86
N VAL A 3 -1.99 -10.78 6.54
CA VAL A 3 -1.05 -11.84 6.89
C VAL A 3 0.00 -11.24 7.82
N SER A 4 -0.07 -11.60 9.11
CA SER A 4 1.01 -11.38 10.08
C SER A 4 1.86 -12.64 10.13
N LEU A 5 3.16 -12.50 9.88
CA LEU A 5 4.15 -13.54 10.16
C LEU A 5 4.96 -13.09 11.38
N ALA A 6 4.84 -13.86 12.46
CA ALA A 6 5.70 -13.75 13.63
C ALA A 6 7.06 -14.35 13.28
N GLY A 7 8.11 -13.52 13.38
CA GLY A 7 9.51 -13.93 13.31
C GLY A 7 10.09 -14.06 14.72
N SER A 8 10.57 -15.26 15.01
CA SER A 8 11.32 -15.69 16.20
C SER A 8 12.73 -15.11 16.24
N SER A 9 13.23 -14.97 17.47
CA SER A 9 14.53 -14.52 17.97
C SER A 9 15.77 -14.95 17.17
N ASP A 10 16.78 -14.07 17.11
CA ASP A 10 18.15 -14.41 17.48
C ASP A 10 18.95 -13.14 17.84
N GLU A 11 19.79 -13.27 18.85
CA GLU A 11 20.53 -12.23 19.58
C GLU A 11 21.78 -11.73 18.82
N GLY A 12 22.26 -10.53 19.16
CA GLY A 12 23.64 -10.15 18.84
C GLY A 12 23.89 -8.65 18.75
N GLU A 13 23.89 -7.95 19.89
CA GLU A 13 24.70 -6.72 20.07
C GLU A 13 26.05 -7.13 20.71
N PRO A 14 27.14 -6.36 20.51
CA PRO A 14 27.32 -5.18 21.37
C PRO A 14 27.95 -3.93 20.72
N ALA A 15 27.51 -2.79 21.27
CA ALA A 15 28.15 -1.50 21.50
C ALA A 15 29.68 -1.36 21.38
N ALA A 16 30.15 -0.14 21.01
CA ALA A 16 30.76 0.82 21.95
C ALA A 16 31.46 2.04 21.28
N THR A 17 31.09 3.26 21.74
CA THR A 17 31.94 4.45 22.10
C THR A 17 32.92 5.10 21.07
N ALA A 18 33.23 6.40 21.06
CA ALA A 18 32.85 7.61 21.81
C ALA A 18 33.53 8.84 21.15
N ALA A 19 32.86 10.02 21.23
CA ALA A 19 33.34 11.37 21.61
C ALA A 19 34.52 12.02 20.81
N THR A 20 34.76 13.34 20.70
CA THR A 20 34.22 14.65 21.17
C THR A 20 34.77 15.69 20.16
N THR A 21 34.26 16.91 19.99
CA THR A 21 34.78 18.22 20.50
C THR A 21 33.98 19.28 19.70
N GLU A 22 33.01 20.00 20.28
CA GLU A 22 33.12 21.31 20.94
C GLU A 22 33.87 22.39 20.13
N GLU A 23 33.15 23.42 19.69
CA GLU A 23 33.53 24.83 19.86
C GLU A 23 32.29 25.71 19.66
N GLU A 24 32.09 26.57 20.65
CA GLU A 24 31.02 27.56 20.82
C GLU A 24 31.33 28.82 20.02
N GLU A 25 30.31 29.61 19.66
CA GLU A 25 30.33 31.06 19.89
C GLU A 25 28.90 31.63 19.79
N GLU A 26 28.58 32.43 20.80
CA GLU A 26 27.32 33.12 21.07
C GLU A 26 27.21 34.40 20.24
N GLU A 27 26.01 34.77 19.78
CA GLU A 27 25.61 36.19 19.71
C GLU A 27 24.13 36.35 20.08
N GLU A 28 23.90 37.36 20.92
CA GLU A 28 22.69 37.67 21.67
C GLU A 28 21.57 38.34 20.84
N GLU A 29 20.34 38.04 21.26
CA GLU A 29 19.23 38.98 21.52
C GLU A 29 18.50 39.68 20.35
N SER A 30 17.28 39.21 20.09
CA SER A 30 16.13 40.13 19.95
C SER A 30 14.85 39.46 20.45
N MET A 31 14.36 39.95 21.60
CA MET A 31 12.99 39.77 22.09
C MET A 31 11.97 40.20 21.04
N GLU A 32 11.12 39.28 20.58
CA GLU A 32 9.76 39.61 20.13
C GLU A 32 8.76 38.59 20.73
N GLU A 33 7.64 39.14 21.18
CA GLU A 33 6.65 38.57 22.09
C GLU A 33 6.02 37.25 21.61
N PRO A 34 5.65 36.32 22.51
CA PRO A 34 4.83 35.18 22.12
C PRO A 34 3.41 35.67 21.82
N LEU A 35 3.04 35.70 20.55
CA LEU A 35 1.63 35.72 20.17
C LEU A 35 0.98 34.47 20.77
N ASN A 36 0.19 34.71 21.81
CA ASN A 36 -0.76 33.80 22.43
C ASN A 36 -1.73 33.26 21.37
N MET A 37 -1.28 32.26 20.60
CA MET A 37 -2.16 31.39 19.84
C MET A 37 -2.70 30.39 20.85
N GLY A 38 -3.93 30.66 21.32
CA GLY A 38 -4.67 29.72 22.14
C GLY A 38 -4.65 28.31 21.54
N PRO A 39 -4.88 27.26 22.35
CA PRO A 39 -4.83 25.89 21.87
C PRO A 39 -5.73 25.75 20.63
N PRO A 40 -5.29 25.06 19.56
CA PRO A 40 -6.18 24.79 18.44
C PRO A 40 -7.41 24.07 19.00
N SER A 41 -8.55 24.75 18.91
CA SER A 41 -9.85 24.23 19.31
C SER A 41 -10.04 22.87 18.65
N HIS A 42 -10.25 21.86 19.48
CA HIS A 42 -10.30 20.44 19.14
C HIS A 42 -11.57 20.01 18.37
N ASP A 43 -12.22 20.96 17.68
CA ASP A 43 -13.58 20.82 17.12
C ASP A 43 -13.65 21.07 15.61
N GLN A 44 -12.60 20.75 14.84
CA GLN A 44 -12.72 20.61 13.38
C GLN A 44 -12.00 19.39 12.80
N PRO A 45 -12.54 18.16 12.95
CA PRO A 45 -12.14 17.07 12.05
C PRO A 45 -13.28 16.36 11.32
N LEU A 46 -14.54 16.81 11.41
CA LEU A 46 -15.64 16.05 10.79
C LEU A 46 -15.94 16.45 9.33
N LEU A 47 -16.02 17.75 9.03
CA LEU A 47 -16.42 18.22 7.69
C LEU A 47 -15.40 17.94 6.58
N ALA A 48 -14.10 17.95 6.90
CA ALA A 48 -13.04 17.66 5.93
C ALA A 48 -12.94 16.15 5.60
N ALA A 49 -13.24 15.29 6.58
CA ALA A 49 -13.22 13.84 6.39
C ALA A 49 -14.39 13.37 5.50
N GLU A 50 -15.57 13.98 5.65
CA GLU A 50 -16.74 13.68 4.82
C GLU A 50 -16.51 14.07 3.36
N ALA A 51 -15.99 15.27 3.10
CA ALA A 51 -15.68 15.73 1.74
C ALA A 51 -14.60 14.86 1.05
N ALA A 52 -13.58 14.40 1.79
CA ALA A 52 -12.56 13.49 1.26
C ALA A 52 -13.12 12.07 0.96
N GLY A 53 -14.10 11.62 1.75
CA GLY A 53 -14.81 10.36 1.54
C GLY A 53 -15.72 10.38 0.29
N GLU A 54 -16.41 11.50 0.05
CA GLU A 54 -17.27 11.69 -1.12
C GLU A 54 -16.47 11.69 -2.43
N ASP A 55 -15.34 12.42 -2.50
CA ASP A 55 -14.46 12.42 -3.68
C ASP A 55 -13.94 11.01 -4.00
N SER A 56 -13.55 10.26 -2.97
CA SER A 56 -13.04 8.90 -3.11
C SER A 56 -14.09 7.93 -3.66
N ALA A 57 -15.33 8.02 -3.17
CA ALA A 57 -16.43 7.18 -3.64
C ALA A 57 -16.81 7.48 -5.10
N VAL A 58 -16.84 8.76 -5.48
CA VAL A 58 -17.10 9.18 -6.87
C VAL A 58 -16.01 8.64 -7.80
N ARG A 59 -14.74 8.79 -7.41
CA ARG A 59 -13.61 8.29 -8.19
C ARG A 59 -13.63 6.77 -8.36
N LEU A 60 -13.96 6.03 -7.30
CA LEU A 60 -14.04 4.57 -7.35
C LEU A 60 -15.17 4.10 -8.28
N ARG A 61 -16.34 4.74 -8.23
CA ARG A 61 -17.48 4.44 -9.12
C ARG A 61 -17.11 4.71 -10.58
N ALA A 62 -16.61 5.90 -10.87
CA ALA A 62 -16.19 6.27 -12.23
C ALA A 62 -15.11 5.32 -12.77
N HIS A 63 -14.12 4.95 -11.95
CA HIS A 63 -13.10 4.00 -12.36
C HIS A 63 -13.68 2.59 -12.59
N HIS A 64 -14.60 2.10 -11.74
CA HIS A 64 -15.23 0.80 -11.94
C HIS A 64 -16.04 0.74 -13.24
N GLU A 65 -16.77 1.82 -13.57
CA GLU A 65 -17.48 1.96 -14.85
C GLU A 65 -16.51 1.91 -16.04
N LEU A 66 -15.38 2.60 -15.94
CA LEU A 66 -14.34 2.60 -16.98
C LEU A 66 -13.54 1.30 -17.04
N MET A 67 -13.43 0.54 -15.95
CA MET A 67 -12.70 -0.73 -15.94
C MET A 67 -13.29 -1.72 -16.94
N VAL A 68 -14.61 -1.77 -17.08
CA VAL A 68 -15.28 -2.68 -18.03
C VAL A 68 -14.77 -2.47 -19.46
N THR A 69 -14.47 -1.23 -19.86
CA THR A 69 -13.97 -0.92 -21.20
C THR A 69 -12.46 -1.11 -21.36
N HIS A 70 -11.69 -1.00 -20.27
CA HIS A 70 -10.23 -1.09 -20.28
C HIS A 70 -9.70 -2.50 -20.00
N VAL A 71 -10.47 -3.37 -19.34
CA VAL A 71 -10.08 -4.75 -19.03
C VAL A 71 -9.65 -5.55 -20.27
N PRO A 72 -10.34 -5.47 -21.42
CA PRO A 72 -9.94 -6.19 -22.62
C PRO A 72 -8.58 -5.77 -23.20
N THR A 73 -8.05 -4.60 -22.82
CA THR A 73 -6.78 -4.06 -23.35
C THR A 73 -5.60 -4.25 -22.38
N LEU A 74 -5.83 -4.90 -21.23
CA LEU A 74 -4.76 -5.13 -20.26
C LEU A 74 -3.69 -6.07 -20.81
N ALA A 75 -2.43 -5.67 -20.62
CA ALA A 75 -1.28 -6.50 -20.91
C ALA A 75 -1.18 -7.61 -19.84
N VAL A 76 -1.71 -8.78 -20.18
CA VAL A 76 -1.65 -10.00 -19.36
C VAL A 76 -0.61 -10.97 -19.98
N PRO A 77 0.19 -11.68 -19.18
CA PRO A 77 1.12 -12.69 -19.69
C PRO A 77 0.43 -13.69 -20.63
N PRO A 78 1.10 -14.17 -21.70
CA PRO A 78 0.48 -14.99 -22.74
C PRO A 78 -0.10 -16.32 -22.22
N GLU A 79 0.41 -16.82 -21.10
CA GLU A 79 -0.07 -18.02 -20.42
C GLU A 79 -1.37 -17.82 -19.63
N LEU A 80 -1.84 -16.58 -19.47
CA LEU A 80 -3.03 -16.20 -18.73
C LEU A 80 -4.06 -15.52 -19.63
N GLU A 81 -5.30 -15.49 -19.18
CA GLU A 81 -6.41 -14.76 -19.80
C GLU A 81 -7.34 -14.17 -18.76
N LEU A 82 -8.05 -13.12 -19.14
CA LEU A 82 -9.15 -12.55 -18.37
C LEU A 82 -10.46 -13.18 -18.85
N ARG A 83 -11.37 -13.51 -17.94
CA ARG A 83 -12.71 -14.00 -18.29
C ARG A 83 -13.81 -13.19 -17.62
N ASP A 84 -14.86 -12.94 -18.40
CA ASP A 84 -16.11 -12.28 -18.01
C ASP A 84 -17.10 -13.26 -17.35
N PRO A 85 -18.10 -12.77 -16.58
CA PRO A 85 -18.40 -11.37 -16.27
C PRO A 85 -17.71 -10.84 -15.00
N ALA A 86 -16.99 -11.71 -14.28
CA ALA A 86 -16.47 -11.39 -12.96
C ALA A 86 -15.04 -10.82 -12.96
N MET A 87 -14.47 -10.51 -14.13
CA MET A 87 -13.13 -9.92 -14.31
C MET A 87 -12.07 -10.64 -13.46
N GLY A 88 -11.94 -11.97 -13.64
CA GLY A 88 -10.89 -12.77 -12.98
C GLY A 88 -9.74 -13.12 -13.93
N VAL A 89 -8.72 -13.79 -13.39
CA VAL A 89 -7.56 -14.29 -14.16
C VAL A 89 -7.57 -15.82 -14.18
N TRP A 90 -7.40 -16.40 -15.37
CA TRP A 90 -7.32 -17.85 -15.58
C TRP A 90 -6.06 -18.22 -16.37
N THR A 91 -5.61 -19.45 -16.20
CA THR A 91 -4.53 -20.01 -17.00
C THR A 91 -5.05 -20.52 -18.34
N ARG A 92 -4.37 -20.18 -19.44
CA ARG A 92 -4.58 -20.74 -20.78
C ARG A 92 -3.76 -22.01 -21.01
N GLN A 93 -2.62 -22.08 -20.34
CA GLN A 93 -1.67 -23.18 -20.42
C GLN A 93 -1.12 -23.51 -19.03
N THR A 94 -0.41 -24.63 -18.91
CA THR A 94 0.23 -25.01 -17.66
C THR A 94 1.26 -23.95 -17.23
N VAL A 95 1.11 -23.47 -15.99
CA VAL A 95 2.07 -22.56 -15.36
C VAL A 95 3.02 -23.38 -14.49
N PRO A 96 4.35 -23.31 -14.70
CA PRO A 96 5.31 -24.00 -13.85
C PRO A 96 5.24 -23.58 -12.37
N ARG A 97 5.55 -24.51 -11.47
CA ARG A 97 5.66 -24.20 -10.04
C ARG A 97 6.83 -23.23 -9.82
N GLY A 98 6.57 -22.17 -9.06
CA GLY A 98 7.59 -21.15 -8.75
C GLY A 98 7.62 -19.97 -9.71
N THR A 99 6.79 -19.97 -10.76
CA THR A 99 6.55 -18.78 -11.60
C THR A 99 6.11 -17.61 -10.73
N ARG A 100 6.68 -16.43 -11.00
CA ARG A 100 6.41 -15.19 -10.27
C ARG A 100 5.78 -14.18 -11.23
N TYR A 101 4.76 -13.50 -10.76
CA TYR A 101 4.13 -12.40 -11.46
C TYR A 101 4.25 -11.14 -10.61
N GLY A 102 4.58 -10.03 -11.24
CA GLY A 102 4.82 -8.77 -10.52
C GLY A 102 5.57 -7.75 -11.38
N PRO A 103 5.83 -6.56 -10.81
CA PRO A 103 5.37 -6.14 -9.48
C PRO A 103 3.86 -5.83 -9.45
N PHE A 104 3.25 -5.84 -8.26
CA PHE A 104 1.91 -5.29 -8.08
C PHE A 104 1.98 -3.76 -8.20
N ARG A 105 1.23 -3.18 -9.15
CA ARG A 105 1.31 -1.73 -9.44
C ARG A 105 0.18 -0.98 -8.74
N GLY A 106 0.52 0.11 -8.07
CA GLY A 106 -0.45 0.97 -7.38
C GLY A 106 0.21 2.21 -6.80
N LYS A 107 -0.58 3.06 -6.17
CA LYS A 107 -0.13 4.27 -5.49
C LYS A 107 0.18 3.95 -4.03
N TRP A 108 1.29 4.45 -3.51
CA TRP A 108 1.58 4.38 -2.08
C TRP A 108 0.73 5.40 -1.32
N ILE A 109 -0.18 4.93 -0.47
CA ILE A 109 -1.09 5.79 0.31
C ILE A 109 -1.26 5.28 1.75
N PRO A 110 -1.58 6.17 2.70
CA PRO A 110 -1.74 5.78 4.11
C PRO A 110 -3.03 4.97 4.36
N GLU A 111 -4.09 5.25 3.60
CA GLU A 111 -5.39 4.58 3.69
C GLU A 111 -5.86 4.25 2.26
N PRO A 112 -6.25 3.01 1.95
CA PRO A 112 -6.63 2.61 0.60
C PRO A 112 -8.02 3.10 0.22
N LEU A 113 -8.25 3.42 -1.05
CA LEU A 113 -9.59 3.76 -1.55
C LEU A 113 -10.52 2.54 -1.51
N ASP A 114 -10.00 1.36 -1.81
CA ASP A 114 -10.71 0.09 -1.72
C ASP A 114 -9.76 -1.02 -1.29
N LEU A 115 -10.01 -1.59 -0.10
CA LEU A 115 -9.22 -2.68 0.49
C LEU A 115 -9.16 -3.94 -0.38
N ARG A 116 -10.08 -4.11 -1.34
CA ARG A 116 -10.07 -5.25 -2.26
C ARG A 116 -8.92 -5.18 -3.27
N TYR A 117 -8.44 -3.98 -3.58
CA TYR A 117 -7.42 -3.73 -4.59
C TYR A 117 -6.12 -3.17 -4.01
N ALA A 118 -5.93 -3.27 -2.69
CA ALA A 118 -4.78 -2.75 -2.00
C ALA A 118 -4.03 -3.83 -1.22
N TRP A 119 -2.71 -3.69 -1.18
CA TRP A 119 -1.83 -4.49 -0.33
C TRP A 119 -1.26 -3.63 0.78
N GLU A 120 -1.39 -4.10 2.02
CA GLU A 120 -0.69 -3.51 3.13
C GLU A 120 0.77 -3.95 3.10
N VAL A 121 1.69 -2.98 3.16
CA VAL A 121 3.12 -3.20 3.26
C VAL A 121 3.57 -2.81 4.66
N ARG A 122 4.19 -3.77 5.36
CA ARG A 122 4.77 -3.58 6.70
C ARG A 122 6.21 -4.03 6.67
N VAL A 123 7.14 -3.12 6.94
CA VAL A 123 8.57 -3.46 7.03
C VAL A 123 8.96 -3.45 8.50
N LEU A 124 9.13 -4.65 9.07
CA LEU A 124 9.51 -4.84 10.46
C LEU A 124 10.81 -4.08 10.79
N GLY A 125 10.87 -3.47 11.98
CA GLY A 125 12.03 -2.72 12.46
C GLY A 125 12.19 -1.30 11.91
N SER A 126 11.60 -0.97 10.75
CA SER A 126 11.69 0.38 10.14
C SER A 126 10.55 1.32 10.52
N GLY A 127 9.44 0.79 11.05
CA GLY A 127 8.21 1.55 11.28
C GLY A 127 7.42 1.88 9.99
N ILE A 128 7.93 1.52 8.81
CA ILE A 128 7.24 1.76 7.54
C ILE A 128 5.98 0.90 7.47
N ARG A 129 4.84 1.59 7.36
CA ARG A 129 3.52 1.02 7.15
C ARG A 129 2.76 1.87 6.15
N GLY A 130 2.12 1.23 5.19
CA GLY A 130 1.23 1.89 4.24
C GLY A 130 0.60 0.88 3.29
N PHE A 131 -0.06 1.39 2.26
CA PHE A 131 -0.75 0.56 1.27
C PHE A 131 -0.25 0.87 -0.13
N VAL A 132 -0.06 -0.18 -0.93
CA VAL A 132 0.02 -0.09 -2.38
C VAL A 132 -1.40 -0.28 -2.92
N ASP A 133 -2.04 0.82 -3.31
CA ASP A 133 -3.44 0.86 -3.76
C ASP A 133 -3.57 0.86 -5.28
N ALA A 134 -4.23 -0.15 -5.84
CA ALA A 134 -4.54 -0.27 -7.27
C ALA A 134 -5.99 0.08 -7.62
N SER A 135 -6.75 0.65 -6.68
CA SER A 135 -8.18 0.95 -6.86
C SER A 135 -8.47 1.83 -8.07
N THR A 136 -7.54 2.71 -8.45
CA THR A 136 -7.66 3.59 -9.63
C THR A 136 -6.62 3.29 -10.72
N GLU A 137 -5.89 2.18 -10.61
CA GLU A 137 -4.80 1.81 -11.51
C GLU A 137 -5.29 0.89 -12.62
N PHE A 138 -5.53 1.41 -13.83
CA PHE A 138 -6.03 0.59 -14.93
C PHE A 138 -5.03 -0.49 -15.35
N GLY A 139 -3.72 -0.22 -15.35
CA GLY A 139 -2.70 -1.12 -15.93
C GLY A 139 -2.31 -2.33 -15.07
N ASN A 140 -2.95 -2.54 -13.92
CA ASN A 140 -2.60 -3.63 -13.01
C ASN A 140 -3.58 -4.80 -13.14
N TRP A 141 -3.21 -5.82 -13.92
CA TRP A 141 -4.01 -7.05 -14.03
C TRP A 141 -3.97 -7.91 -12.77
N LEU A 142 -2.94 -7.80 -11.92
CA LEU A 142 -2.82 -8.60 -10.69
C LEU A 142 -3.93 -8.28 -9.68
N LYS A 143 -4.50 -7.07 -9.73
CA LYS A 143 -5.65 -6.71 -8.88
C LYS A 143 -6.93 -7.50 -9.20
N LEU A 144 -6.95 -8.20 -10.33
CA LEU A 144 -8.05 -9.06 -10.78
C LEU A 144 -7.89 -10.51 -10.33
N VAL A 145 -6.74 -10.87 -9.73
CA VAL A 145 -6.54 -12.21 -9.15
C VAL A 145 -7.44 -12.35 -7.92
N ARG A 146 -8.30 -13.36 -7.91
CA ARG A 146 -9.29 -13.55 -6.85
C ARG A 146 -8.68 -14.23 -5.64
N SER A 147 -9.15 -13.82 -4.46
CA SER A 147 -8.84 -14.48 -3.20
C SER A 147 -9.78 -15.66 -2.94
N THR A 148 -9.30 -16.66 -2.21
CA THR A 148 -10.11 -17.78 -1.70
C THR A 148 -9.69 -18.15 -0.29
N ASN A 149 -10.66 -18.54 0.53
CA ASN A 149 -10.44 -19.05 1.88
C ASN A 149 -10.29 -20.59 1.90
N GLN A 150 -10.46 -21.26 0.75
CA GLN A 150 -10.28 -22.70 0.60
C GLN A 150 -8.82 -23.02 0.28
N SER A 151 -8.12 -23.65 1.21
CA SER A 151 -6.68 -23.95 1.11
C SER A 151 -6.32 -24.77 -0.13
N GLU A 152 -7.19 -25.71 -0.48
CA GLU A 152 -7.08 -26.62 -1.62
C GLU A 152 -7.23 -25.92 -2.98
N ALA A 153 -7.85 -24.74 -3.00
CA ALA A 153 -8.00 -23.92 -4.20
C ALA A 153 -6.89 -22.87 -4.33
N GLN A 154 -6.01 -22.71 -3.33
CA GLN A 154 -4.91 -21.75 -3.37
C GLN A 154 -3.76 -22.29 -4.23
N ASN A 155 -3.39 -21.52 -5.26
CA ASN A 155 -2.31 -21.86 -6.19
C ASN A 155 -1.29 -20.71 -6.37
N VAL A 156 -1.51 -19.59 -5.68
CA VAL A 156 -0.63 -18.41 -5.65
C VAL A 156 -0.50 -17.91 -4.23
N ARG A 157 0.59 -17.20 -3.93
CA ARG A 157 0.80 -16.54 -2.64
C ARG A 157 1.38 -15.15 -2.84
N PRO A 158 0.99 -14.15 -2.04
CA PRO A 158 1.66 -12.86 -2.04
C PRO A 158 3.10 -13.01 -1.53
N LEU A 159 3.99 -12.18 -2.06
CA LEU A 159 5.40 -12.15 -1.69
C LEU A 159 5.88 -10.70 -1.73
N LEU A 160 6.37 -10.20 -0.60
CA LEU A 160 7.02 -8.90 -0.49
C LEU A 160 8.53 -9.08 -0.67
N LEU A 161 9.13 -8.44 -1.67
CA LEU A 161 10.56 -8.47 -1.96
C LEU A 161 11.10 -7.04 -2.06
N ALA A 162 12.14 -6.73 -1.28
CA ALA A 162 12.80 -5.41 -1.32
C ALA A 162 11.84 -4.22 -1.11
N GLY A 163 10.76 -4.40 -0.34
CA GLY A 163 9.77 -3.36 -0.05
C GLY A 163 8.66 -3.21 -1.10
N GLN A 164 8.55 -4.12 -2.08
CA GLN A 164 7.45 -4.19 -3.05
C GLN A 164 6.94 -5.61 -3.30
#